data_AF-A0A3E1DKQ8-F1
#
_entry.id   AF-A0A3E1DKQ8-F1
#
_cell.length_a   1.000
_cell.length_b   1.000
_cell.length_c   1.000
_cell.angle_alpha   90.00
_cell.angle_beta   90.00
_cell.angle_gamma   90.00
#
_symmetry.space_group_name_H-M   'P 1'
#
loop_
_entity.id
_entity.type
_entity.pdbx_description
1 polymer ?
#
loop_
_entity_poly.entity_id
_entity_poly.type
_entity_poly.pdbx_seq_one_letter_code
_entity_poly.pdbx_strand_id
1 'polypeptide(L)'
;MALVYKFVDTEGEPLPEDVASFFAKGAIDDGQLNAFAKLIGKKGIEWYWIDAGDQKAGSICVIKRATKDKEATQYRMHMNKNHISAVQFATLAHELGHLFLGHLGTGRSMFRIGLP
;
A
#
# COMPACT_ATOMS: atom_id res chain seq x y z
N MET A 1 11.21 28.62 5.22
CA MET A 1 11.91 28.25 3.97
C MET A 1 12.93 27.19 4.32
N ALA A 2 12.80 25.98 3.78
CA ALA A 2 13.75 24.90 3.99
C ALA A 2 14.19 24.38 2.61
N LEU A 3 15.49 24.27 2.41
CA LEU A 3 16.13 23.91 1.15
C LEU A 3 16.56 22.44 1.29
N VAL A 4 15.91 21.54 0.56
CA VAL A 4 16.23 20.11 0.53
C VAL A 4 17.11 19.84 -0.68
N TYR A 5 18.33 19.38 -0.43
CA TYR A 5 19.29 19.02 -1.47
C TYR A 5 18.86 17.70 -2.13
N LYS A 6 18.87 17.63 -3.47
CA LYS A 6 18.66 16.37 -4.18
C LYS A 6 20.00 15.65 -4.31
N PHE A 7 20.01 14.39 -3.91
CA PHE A 7 21.16 13.47 -3.95
C PHE A 7 21.45 13.01 -5.40
N VAL A 8 21.72 13.95 -6.29
CA VAL A 8 22.26 13.69 -7.64
C VAL A 8 23.47 14.60 -7.80
N ASP A 9 24.45 14.38 -6.93
CA ASP A 9 25.85 14.65 -7.24
C ASP A 9 26.70 13.96 -6.18
N THR A 10 27.26 12.80 -6.50
CA THR A 10 28.47 12.23 -5.89
C THR A 10 28.75 10.87 -6.53
N GLU A 11 29.90 10.78 -7.19
CA GLU A 11 30.56 9.49 -7.43
C GLU A 11 30.97 8.94 -6.06
N GLY A 12 30.39 7.82 -5.65
CA GLY A 12 30.61 7.22 -4.33
C GLY A 12 30.11 5.78 -4.27
N GLU A 13 30.78 4.99 -3.41
CA GLU A 13 30.64 3.56 -3.11
C GLU A 13 29.21 2.97 -3.24
N PRO A 14 29.07 1.66 -3.58
CA PRO A 14 27.78 1.01 -3.77
C PRO A 14 26.86 1.26 -2.58
N LEU A 15 25.65 1.70 -2.90
CA LEU A 15 24.61 2.03 -1.93
C LEU A 15 24.38 0.84 -0.98
N PRO A 16 24.20 1.07 0.33
CA PRO A 16 23.79 0.02 1.27
C PRO A 16 22.52 -0.69 0.75
N GLU A 17 22.34 -1.97 1.05
CA GLU A 17 21.15 -2.74 0.62
C GLU A 17 19.80 -2.13 1.07
N ASP A 18 19.84 -1.12 1.95
CA ASP A 18 18.69 -0.45 2.56
C ASP A 18 18.24 0.84 1.82
N VAL A 19 18.58 1.04 0.54
CA VAL A 19 18.09 2.21 -0.25
C VAL A 19 16.71 1.98 -0.90
N ALA A 20 16.06 0.85 -0.61
CA ALA A 20 14.67 0.66 -1.02
C ALA A 20 13.76 1.68 -0.31
N SER A 21 12.91 2.38 -1.07
CA SER A 21 11.95 3.35 -0.51
C SER A 21 10.99 2.76 0.53
N PHE A 22 10.86 1.42 0.58
CA PHE A 22 10.08 0.69 1.57
C PHE A 22 10.87 -0.53 2.05
N PHE A 23 11.10 -0.62 3.37
CA PHE A 23 11.87 -1.69 3.97
C PHE A 23 11.05 -2.42 5.04
N ALA A 24 10.82 -3.72 4.85
CA ALA A 24 10.17 -4.59 5.82
C ALA A 24 10.78 -5.98 5.75
N LYS A 25 11.01 -6.61 6.92
CA LYS A 25 11.48 -7.99 7.04
C LYS A 25 10.43 -8.83 7.76
N GLY A 26 10.27 -10.08 7.35
CA GLY A 26 9.35 -11.03 7.99
C GLY A 26 9.29 -12.33 7.21
N ALA A 27 8.86 -13.41 7.88
CA ALA A 27 8.75 -14.75 7.31
C ALA A 27 7.50 -14.95 6.44
N ILE A 28 6.83 -13.86 6.03
CA ILE A 28 5.64 -13.98 5.22
C ILE A 28 5.99 -14.32 3.77
N ASP A 29 5.34 -15.36 3.25
CA ASP A 29 5.50 -15.79 1.86
C ASP A 29 4.29 -15.40 0.98
N ASP A 30 4.45 -15.57 -0.34
CA ASP A 30 3.43 -15.25 -1.34
C ASP A 30 2.14 -16.06 -1.17
N GLY A 31 2.24 -17.30 -0.69
CA GLY A 31 1.09 -18.17 -0.41
C GLY A 31 0.24 -17.61 0.73
N GLN A 32 0.89 -17.15 1.80
CA GLN A 32 0.22 -16.47 2.90
C GLN A 32 -0.39 -15.14 2.45
N LEU A 33 0.33 -14.34 1.67
CA LEU A 33 -0.20 -13.09 1.13
C LEU A 33 -1.43 -13.31 0.23
N ASN A 34 -1.40 -14.34 -0.62
CA ASN A 34 -2.53 -14.72 -1.46
C ASN A 34 -3.73 -15.22 -0.62
N ALA A 35 -3.49 -15.87 0.52
CA ALA A 35 -4.55 -16.23 1.45
C ALA A 35 -5.26 -14.98 2.00
N PHE A 36 -4.50 -13.93 2.35
CA PHE A 36 -5.09 -12.64 2.73
C PHE A 36 -5.90 -11.99 1.60
N ALA A 37 -5.38 -11.99 0.36
CA ALA A 37 -6.12 -11.47 -0.79
C ALA A 37 -7.51 -12.14 -0.94
N LYS A 38 -7.59 -13.47 -0.75
CA LYS A 38 -8.86 -14.21 -0.77
C LYS A 38 -9.77 -13.85 0.40
N LEU A 39 -9.22 -13.67 1.59
CA LEU A 39 -10.00 -13.33 2.79
C LEU A 39 -10.64 -11.94 2.68
N ILE A 40 -9.89 -10.94 2.20
CA ILE A 40 -10.43 -9.60 2.05
C ILE A 40 -11.41 -9.48 0.88
N GLY A 41 -11.26 -10.32 -0.15
CA GLY A 41 -12.25 -10.44 -1.23
C GLY A 41 -13.65 -10.78 -0.70
N LYS A 42 -13.74 -11.66 0.30
CA LYS A 42 -15.01 -11.99 0.98
C LYS A 42 -15.61 -10.82 1.79
N LYS A 43 -14.83 -9.76 2.03
CA LYS A 43 -15.25 -8.54 2.74
C LYS A 43 -15.63 -7.41 1.78
N GLY A 44 -15.70 -7.67 0.47
CA GLY A 44 -16.02 -6.64 -0.53
C GLY A 44 -14.85 -5.72 -0.88
N ILE A 45 -13.62 -6.19 -0.66
CA ILE A 45 -12.39 -5.50 -1.05
C ILE A 45 -11.80 -6.23 -2.25
N GLU A 46 -11.84 -5.61 -3.42
CA GLU A 46 -11.18 -6.12 -4.63
C GLU A 46 -9.66 -6.00 -4.51
N TRP A 47 -8.93 -7.03 -4.90
CA TRP A 47 -7.45 -7.01 -4.94
C TRP A 47 -6.96 -6.73 -6.36
N TYR A 48 -6.08 -5.76 -6.52
CA TYR A 48 -5.54 -5.37 -7.82
C TYR A 48 -4.03 -5.16 -7.77
N TRP A 49 -3.30 -5.90 -8.60
CA TRP A 49 -1.85 -5.72 -8.74
C TRP A 49 -1.55 -4.54 -9.65
N ILE A 50 -0.66 -3.66 -9.19
CA ILE A 50 -0.13 -2.55 -9.98
C ILE A 50 1.37 -2.73 -10.20
N ASP A 51 1.84 -2.22 -11.33
CA ASP A 51 3.26 -2.02 -11.61
C ASP A 51 3.55 -0.52 -11.46
N ALA A 52 4.18 -0.14 -10.36
CA ALA A 52 4.26 1.27 -9.96
C ALA A 52 5.69 1.74 -9.65
N GLY A 53 6.69 1.01 -10.15
CA GLY A 53 8.10 1.22 -9.78
C GLY A 53 8.38 0.75 -8.35
N ASP A 54 9.36 1.33 -7.69
CA ASP A 54 9.74 1.06 -6.29
C ASP A 54 9.19 2.11 -5.31
N GLN A 55 8.98 3.35 -5.77
CA GLN A 55 8.52 4.49 -4.96
C GLN A 55 7.03 4.50 -4.60
N LYS A 56 6.27 3.44 -4.93
CA LYS A 56 4.85 3.31 -4.55
C LYS A 56 4.59 1.94 -3.95
N ALA A 57 4.04 1.87 -2.74
CA ALA A 57 3.78 0.58 -2.08
C ALA A 57 2.39 0.02 -2.41
N GLY A 58 1.35 0.84 -2.27
CA GLY A 58 -0.04 0.45 -2.50
C GLY A 58 -1.00 1.58 -2.14
N SER A 59 -2.30 1.28 -2.22
CA SER A 59 -3.36 2.18 -1.73
C SER A 59 -4.70 1.45 -1.65
N ILE A 60 -5.59 1.86 -0.74
CA ILE A 60 -7.00 1.47 -0.77
C ILE A 60 -7.91 2.64 -1.16
N CYS A 61 -8.96 2.37 -1.95
CA CYS A 61 -9.96 3.36 -2.30
C CYS A 61 -11.39 2.79 -2.28
N VAL A 62 -12.38 3.68 -2.17
CA VAL A 62 -13.81 3.32 -2.26
C VAL A 62 -14.21 3.23 -3.73
N ILE A 63 -14.79 2.10 -4.14
CA ILE A 63 -15.37 1.91 -5.48
C ILE A 63 -16.85 2.30 -5.46
N LYS A 64 -17.60 1.81 -4.47
CA LYS A 64 -19.04 2.04 -4.34
C LYS A 64 -19.39 2.20 -2.87
N ARG A 65 -20.03 3.32 -2.50
CA ARG A 65 -20.59 3.50 -1.15
C ARG A 65 -21.93 2.79 -1.03
N ALA A 66 -22.15 2.16 0.12
CA ALA A 66 -23.48 1.73 0.52
C ALA A 66 -24.43 2.93 0.53
N THR A 67 -25.57 2.81 -0.15
CA THR A 67 -26.63 3.84 -0.16
C THR A 67 -27.85 3.42 0.67
N LYS A 68 -27.87 2.19 1.16
CA LYS A 68 -28.93 1.58 1.96
C LYS A 68 -28.31 0.75 3.08
N ASP A 69 -29.00 0.60 4.21
CA ASP A 69 -28.52 -0.13 5.39
C ASP A 69 -28.11 -1.60 5.14
N LYS A 70 -28.59 -2.22 4.05
CA LYS A 70 -28.27 -3.60 3.68
C LYS A 70 -27.21 -3.74 2.60
N GLU A 71 -26.75 -2.63 2.01
CA GLU A 71 -25.67 -2.66 1.02
C GLU A 71 -24.32 -2.50 1.71
N ALA A 72 -23.32 -3.27 1.28
CA ALA A 72 -21.95 -3.09 1.74
C ALA A 72 -21.21 -2.08 0.85
N THR A 73 -20.37 -1.24 1.45
CA THR A 73 -19.41 -0.42 0.71
C THR A 73 -18.35 -1.34 0.08
N GLN A 74 -18.07 -1.13 -1.21
CA GLN A 74 -17.06 -1.85 -1.96
C GLN A 74 -15.78 -1.02 -2.07
N TYR A 75 -14.64 -1.69 -1.91
CA TYR A 75 -13.32 -1.07 -1.91
C TYR A 75 -12.40 -1.76 -2.91
N ARG A 76 -11.34 -1.08 -3.35
CA ARG A 76 -10.24 -1.65 -4.12
C ARG A 76 -8.92 -1.45 -3.39
N MET A 77 -8.17 -2.53 -3.22
CA MET A 77 -6.80 -2.56 -2.75
C MET A 77 -5.87 -2.64 -3.96
N HIS A 78 -5.03 -1.63 -4.15
CA HIS A 78 -3.94 -1.65 -5.11
C HIS A 78 -2.65 -2.05 -4.42
N MET A 79 -2.01 -3.09 -4.92
CA MET A 79 -0.79 -3.66 -4.36
C MET A 79 0.31 -3.64 -5.39
N ASN A 80 1.47 -3.07 -5.05
CA ASN A 80 2.58 -3.06 -5.99
C ASN A 80 3.28 -4.43 -5.99
N LYS A 81 3.30 -5.06 -7.16
CA LYS A 81 3.92 -6.38 -7.37
C LYS A 81 5.46 -6.34 -7.29
N ASN A 82 6.07 -5.15 -7.38
CA ASN A 82 7.53 -5.00 -7.45
C ASN A 82 8.21 -5.10 -6.07
N HIS A 83 7.43 -5.18 -4.99
CA HIS A 83 7.92 -5.29 -3.61
C HIS A 83 7.90 -6.73 -3.12
N ILE A 84 8.81 -7.08 -2.21
CA ILE A 84 8.80 -8.38 -1.54
C ILE A 84 7.55 -8.55 -0.67
N SER A 85 7.16 -9.80 -0.40
CA SER A 85 5.93 -10.16 0.31
C SER A 85 5.83 -9.51 1.69
N ALA A 86 6.96 -9.31 2.38
CA ALA A 86 7.01 -8.59 3.66
C ALA A 86 6.57 -7.12 3.55
N VAL A 87 7.03 -6.41 2.52
CA VAL A 87 6.64 -5.00 2.26
C VAL A 87 5.19 -4.94 1.80
N GLN A 88 4.76 -5.88 0.96
CA GLN A 88 3.36 -5.98 0.53
C GLN A 88 2.43 -6.24 1.72
N PHE A 89 2.82 -7.09 2.66
CA PHE A 89 2.03 -7.33 3.87
C PHE A 89 1.96 -6.11 4.79
N ALA A 90 3.08 -5.41 5.00
CA ALA A 90 3.09 -4.16 5.76
C ALA A 90 2.17 -3.12 5.12
N THR A 91 2.19 -3.02 3.79
CA THR A 91 1.28 -2.16 3.02
C THR A 91 -0.17 -2.56 3.23
N LEU A 92 -0.51 -3.84 3.11
CA LEU A 92 -1.86 -4.36 3.38
C LEU A 92 -2.35 -3.97 4.78
N ALA A 93 -1.53 -4.19 5.81
CA ALA A 93 -1.87 -3.86 7.18
C ALA A 93 -2.10 -2.35 7.38
N HIS A 94 -1.25 -1.52 6.77
CA HIS A 94 -1.36 -0.07 6.80
C HIS A 94 -2.68 0.42 6.17
N GLU A 95 -2.99 -0.03 4.96
CA GLU A 95 -4.20 0.38 4.23
C GLU A 95 -5.49 -0.12 4.92
N LEU A 96 -5.46 -1.34 5.49
CA LEU A 96 -6.57 -1.81 6.32
C LEU A 96 -6.73 -0.97 7.59
N GLY A 97 -5.63 -0.48 8.17
CA GLY A 97 -5.65 0.50 9.26
C GLY A 97 -6.44 1.75 8.85
N HIS A 98 -6.15 2.33 7.68
CA HIS A 98 -6.92 3.47 7.16
C HIS A 98 -8.41 3.18 7.01
N LEU A 99 -8.75 1.99 6.49
CA LEU A 99 -10.14 1.54 6.33
C LEU A 99 -10.88 1.45 7.67
N PHE A 100 -10.32 0.72 8.64
CA PHE A 100 -11.02 0.44 9.90
C PHE A 100 -11.00 1.62 10.88
N LEU A 101 -9.98 2.47 10.81
CA LEU A 101 -9.92 3.70 11.62
C LEU A 101 -10.75 4.85 11.02
N GLY A 102 -11.51 4.60 9.94
CA GLY A 102 -12.40 5.60 9.33
C GLY A 102 -11.68 6.75 8.62
N HIS A 103 -10.40 6.60 8.30
CA HIS A 103 -9.58 7.63 7.63
C HIS A 103 -9.74 7.64 6.10
N LEU A 104 -10.56 6.74 5.54
CA LEU A 104 -10.96 6.82 4.14
C LEU A 104 -12.01 7.93 3.98
N GLY A 105 -11.52 9.16 3.82
CA GLY A 105 -12.30 10.39 3.75
C GLY A 105 -13.48 10.35 2.76
N THR A 106 -14.37 11.34 2.88
CA THR A 106 -15.60 11.51 2.07
C THR A 106 -15.37 11.89 0.61
N GLY A 107 -14.13 12.02 0.15
CA GLY A 107 -13.79 12.40 -1.22
C GLY A 107 -12.53 11.69 -1.70
N ARG A 108 -12.19 11.85 -2.98
CA ARG A 108 -10.98 11.33 -3.64
C ARG A 108 -9.69 11.81 -2.94
N SER A 109 -9.39 11.32 -1.75
CA SER A 109 -8.11 11.54 -1.07
C SER A 109 -7.34 10.23 -1.13
N MET A 110 -6.47 10.15 -2.14
CA MET A 110 -5.40 9.18 -2.23
C MET A 110 -4.50 9.37 -1.00
N PHE A 111 -4.62 8.50 0.01
CA PHE A 111 -3.63 8.47 1.08
C PHE A 111 -2.35 7.90 0.49
N ARG A 112 -1.32 8.75 0.47
CA ARG A 112 0.01 8.46 -0.08
C ARG A 112 0.93 8.24 1.10
N ILE A 113 1.49 7.05 1.21
CA ILE A 113 2.69 6.87 2.03
C ILE A 113 3.88 7.40 1.24
N GLY A 114 4.24 8.66 1.50
CA GLY A 114 5.62 9.12 1.54
C GLY A 114 5.93 9.39 3.00
N LEU A 115 6.65 8.48 3.66
CA LEU A 115 7.16 8.73 5.01
C LEU A 115 8.33 9.74 4.91
N PRO A 116 8.51 10.62 5.92
CA PRO A 116 9.41 11.78 5.88
C PRO A 116 10.89 11.43 5.72
#